data_AF-A0A525VWJ4-F1
#
_entry.id   AF-A0A525VWJ4-F1
#
_cell.length_a   1.000
_cell.length_b   1.000
_cell.length_c   1.000
_cell.angle_alpha   90.00
_cell.angle_beta   90.00
_cell.angle_gamma   90.00
#
_symmetry.space_group_name_H-M   'P 1'
#
loop_
_entity.id
_entity.type
_entity.pdbx_description
1 polymer ?
#
loop_
_entity_poly.entity_id
_entity_poly.type
_entity_poly.pdbx_seq_one_letter_code
_entity_poly.pdbx_strand_id
1 'polypeptide(L)'
;MMRCPANLFHLLITACLLLALAGSASCSTYQNLVVYQSDTALIALGELSAGYPSLSPNHHPYTIEPKKLLTLLESLEYRESSLLPFSWGQPRRVFTSKQGKMLAQELSKAFGMALPQEVVAFTVADEEKPDRRTKGFTFIAGDELHLILEELRQPSYLGEQKTYQPQAHRWELIPGNNQRLYASRPEGKGTVPQWIICPLKP
;
A
#
# COMPACT_ATOMS: atom_id res chain seq x y z
N MET A 1 49.60 17.27 -47.15
CA MET A 1 48.97 15.97 -46.83
C MET A 1 48.87 15.83 -45.32
N MET A 2 47.69 16.08 -44.75
CA MET A 2 47.41 15.98 -43.31
C MET A 2 47.24 14.51 -42.92
N ARG A 3 47.98 14.04 -41.91
CA ARG A 3 47.81 12.72 -41.29
C ARG A 3 46.75 12.83 -40.19
N CYS A 4 45.61 12.17 -40.37
CA CYS A 4 44.62 11.99 -39.30
C CYS A 4 45.16 11.02 -38.23
N PRO A 5 45.08 11.34 -36.92
CA PRO A 5 45.53 10.45 -35.86
C PRO A 5 44.42 9.43 -35.55
N ALA A 6 44.61 8.18 -36.00
CA ALA A 6 43.72 7.05 -35.71
C ALA A 6 43.57 6.75 -34.20
N ASN A 7 44.46 7.30 -33.36
CA ASN A 7 44.50 7.03 -31.92
C ASN A 7 43.45 7.81 -31.11
N LEU A 8 42.90 8.90 -31.64
CA LEU A 8 41.88 9.69 -30.92
C LEU A 8 40.51 9.01 -30.97
N PHE A 9 40.18 8.34 -32.08
CA PHE A 9 38.92 7.61 -32.23
C PHE A 9 38.85 6.37 -31.34
N HIS A 10 39.96 5.63 -31.20
CA HIS A 10 39.98 4.45 -30.33
C HIS A 10 39.83 4.80 -28.84
N LEU A 11 40.37 5.93 -28.38
CA LEU A 11 40.27 6.40 -27.00
C LEU A 11 38.85 6.89 -26.64
N LEU A 12 38.13 7.49 -27.59
CA LEU A 12 36.73 7.90 -27.42
C LEU A 12 35.79 6.70 -27.36
N ILE A 13 36.03 5.67 -28.18
CA ILE A 13 35.19 4.47 -28.23
C ILE A 13 35.32 3.66 -26.93
N THR A 14 36.54 3.50 -26.39
CA THR A 14 36.75 2.77 -25.13
C THR A 14 36.18 3.51 -23.91
N ALA A 15 36.27 4.84 -23.87
CA ALA A 15 35.67 5.65 -22.81
C ALA A 15 34.13 5.57 -22.81
N CYS A 16 33.49 5.60 -23.98
CA CYS A 16 32.04 5.41 -24.09
C CYS A 16 31.59 4.00 -23.69
N LEU A 17 32.37 2.96 -24.00
CA LEU A 17 32.04 1.58 -23.60
C LEU A 17 32.09 1.40 -22.07
N LEU A 18 33.07 2.01 -21.40
CA LEU A 18 33.20 1.97 -19.94
C LEU A 18 32.08 2.76 -19.23
N LEU A 19 31.66 3.90 -19.78
CA LEU A 19 30.50 4.67 -19.28
C LEU A 19 29.17 3.92 -19.48
N ALA A 20 29.01 3.19 -20.58
CA ALA A 20 27.82 2.37 -20.82
C ALA A 20 27.74 1.15 -19.90
N LEU A 21 28.88 0.56 -19.52
CA LEU A 21 28.95 -0.58 -18.60
C LEU A 21 28.80 -0.16 -17.11
N ALA A 22 29.14 1.07 -16.75
CA ALA A 22 28.94 1.59 -15.40
C ALA A 22 27.50 2.07 -15.13
N GLY A 23 26.69 2.30 -16.18
CA GLY A 23 25.34 2.86 -16.06
C GLY A 23 24.21 1.88 -15.73
N SER A 24 24.48 0.57 -15.65
CA SER A 24 23.43 -0.46 -15.56
C SER A 24 23.27 -1.11 -14.18
N ALA A 25 23.94 -0.61 -13.13
CA ALA A 25 23.88 -1.20 -11.79
C ALA A 25 23.00 -0.43 -10.77
N SER A 26 22.01 0.36 -11.21
CA SER A 26 21.03 0.94 -10.28
C SER A 26 19.62 0.97 -10.87
N CYS A 27 19.13 -0.21 -11.23
CA CYS A 27 17.70 -0.46 -11.24
C CYS A 27 17.45 -1.62 -10.28
N SER A 28 17.52 -1.33 -8.98
CA SER A 28 16.95 -2.22 -7.98
C SER A 28 15.44 -2.10 -8.08
N THR A 29 14.82 -2.85 -8.99
CA THR A 29 13.41 -3.24 -8.79
C THR A 29 13.38 -4.06 -7.52
N TYR A 30 13.16 -3.39 -6.40
CA TYR A 30 13.03 -4.01 -5.10
C TYR A 30 11.87 -5.03 -5.20
N GLN A 31 12.20 -6.32 -5.13
CA GLN A 31 11.21 -7.37 -5.25
C GLN A 31 10.37 -7.40 -3.98
N ASN A 32 9.04 -7.42 -4.12
CA ASN A 32 8.15 -7.52 -2.97
C ASN A 32 8.44 -8.83 -2.22
N LEU A 33 8.83 -8.76 -0.94
CA LEU A 33 9.08 -9.94 -0.12
C LEU A 33 7.75 -10.50 0.38
N VAL A 34 7.35 -11.67 -0.09
CA VAL A 34 6.12 -12.33 0.39
C VAL A 34 6.32 -12.85 1.81
N VAL A 35 5.53 -12.33 2.75
CA VAL A 35 5.52 -12.75 4.16
C VAL A 35 4.51 -13.87 4.38
N TYR A 36 3.37 -13.79 3.71
CA TYR A 36 2.30 -14.77 3.80
C TYR A 36 1.51 -14.86 2.50
N GLN A 37 1.15 -16.07 2.09
CA GLN A 37 0.32 -16.32 0.92
C GLN A 37 -0.60 -17.52 1.14
N SER A 38 -1.85 -17.37 0.74
CA SER A 38 -2.87 -18.42 0.66
C SER A 38 -3.82 -18.13 -0.52
N ASP A 39 -4.82 -18.99 -0.73
CA ASP A 39 -5.85 -18.78 -1.75
C ASP A 39 -6.68 -17.51 -1.50
N THR A 40 -6.76 -17.07 -0.24
CA THR A 40 -7.62 -15.97 0.19
C THR A 40 -6.86 -14.75 0.68
N ALA A 41 -5.54 -14.79 0.80
CA ALA A 41 -4.77 -13.64 1.22
C ALA A 41 -3.32 -13.63 0.72
N LEU A 42 -2.78 -12.43 0.56
CA LEU A 42 -1.38 -12.16 0.25
C LEU A 42 -0.91 -11.00 1.12
N ILE A 43 0.24 -11.16 1.76
CA ILE A 43 0.91 -10.12 2.54
C ILE A 43 2.37 -10.09 2.10
N ALA A 44 2.83 -8.92 1.70
CA ALA A 44 4.19 -8.73 1.20
C ALA A 44 4.76 -7.39 1.67
N LEU A 45 6.07 -7.34 1.85
CA LEU A 45 6.82 -6.10 2.02
C LEU A 45 7.14 -5.52 0.65
N GLY A 46 7.11 -4.20 0.52
CA GLY A 46 7.46 -3.52 -0.71
C GLY A 46 7.52 -2.02 -0.52
N GLU A 47 7.74 -1.30 -1.61
CA GLU A 47 7.66 0.16 -1.61
C GLU A 47 6.21 0.61 -1.85
N LEU A 48 5.88 1.81 -1.37
CA LEU A 48 4.59 2.41 -1.63
C LEU A 48 4.49 2.84 -3.10
N SER A 49 3.37 2.53 -3.75
CA SER A 49 3.14 2.86 -5.17
C SER A 49 3.33 4.35 -5.47
N ALA A 50 3.74 4.67 -6.70
CA ALA A 50 3.83 6.06 -7.15
C ALA A 50 2.44 6.75 -7.06
N GLY A 51 2.39 7.93 -6.44
CA GLY A 51 1.16 8.72 -6.26
C GLY A 51 0.79 9.00 -4.80
N TYR A 52 1.43 8.31 -3.85
CA TYR A 52 1.36 8.65 -2.44
C TYR A 52 2.43 9.70 -2.06
N PRO A 53 2.20 10.52 -1.01
CA PRO A 53 3.21 11.45 -0.54
C PRO A 53 4.46 10.69 -0.09
N SER A 54 5.63 11.30 -0.28
CA SER A 54 6.88 10.77 0.27
C SER A 54 6.73 10.64 1.78
N LEU A 55 6.78 9.41 2.26
CA LEU A 55 6.83 9.14 3.69
C LEU A 55 8.27 9.40 4.15
N SER A 56 8.44 10.08 5.29
CA SER A 56 9.68 9.96 6.05
C SER A 56 9.94 8.49 6.38
N PRO A 57 11.18 8.07 6.70
CA PRO A 57 11.45 6.67 7.03
C PRO A 57 10.42 6.13 8.04
N ASN A 58 9.79 5.02 7.69
CA ASN A 58 8.86 4.32 8.57
C ASN A 58 9.61 3.83 9.81
N HIS A 59 8.90 3.70 10.92
CA HIS A 59 9.46 3.21 12.18
C HIS A 59 9.48 1.69 12.17
N HIS A 60 10.24 1.13 11.22
CA HIS A 60 10.44 -0.30 11.03
C HIS A 60 11.91 -0.70 11.26
N PRO A 61 12.18 -1.92 11.74
CA PRO A 61 11.21 -2.94 12.16
C PRO A 61 10.44 -2.52 13.43
N TYR A 62 9.22 -3.00 13.58
CA TYR A 62 8.35 -2.69 14.70
C TYR A 62 7.70 -3.95 15.28
N THR A 63 7.84 -4.15 16.58
CA THR A 63 7.18 -5.25 17.29
C THR A 63 5.83 -4.79 17.83
N ILE A 64 4.75 -5.29 17.22
CA ILE A 64 3.38 -5.13 17.73
C ILE A 64 2.78 -6.49 18.04
N GLU A 65 2.16 -6.62 19.21
CA GLU A 65 1.44 -7.85 19.55
C GLU A 65 0.24 -8.06 18.60
N PRO A 66 0.02 -9.29 18.09
CA PRO A 66 -1.13 -9.59 17.24
C PRO A 66 -2.46 -9.21 17.88
N LYS A 67 -2.61 -9.38 19.20
CA LYS A 67 -3.83 -9.00 19.92
C LYS A 67 -4.11 -7.49 19.84
N LYS A 68 -3.07 -6.67 19.97
CA LYS A 68 -3.19 -5.21 19.86
C LYS A 68 -3.56 -4.81 18.43
N LEU A 69 -2.88 -5.40 17.44
CA LEU A 69 -3.17 -5.14 16.04
C LEU A 69 -4.59 -5.58 15.65
N LEU A 70 -5.07 -6.70 16.18
CA LEU A 70 -6.44 -7.16 15.99
C LEU A 70 -7.46 -6.12 16.47
N THR A 71 -7.28 -5.57 17.67
CA THR A 71 -8.16 -4.51 18.19
C THR A 71 -8.21 -3.30 17.25
N LEU A 72 -7.06 -2.89 16.71
CA LEU A 72 -7.00 -1.79 15.74
C LEU A 72 -7.77 -2.13 14.46
N LEU A 73 -7.55 -3.33 13.90
CA LEU A 73 -8.21 -3.77 12.67
C LEU A 73 -9.73 -3.98 12.82
N GLU A 74 -10.18 -4.52 13.96
CA GLU A 74 -11.62 -4.77 14.21
C GLU A 74 -12.41 -3.48 14.42
N SER A 75 -11.74 -2.40 14.82
CA SER A 75 -12.34 -1.08 14.96
C SER A 75 -12.45 -0.30 13.65
N LEU A 76 -11.97 -0.85 12.54
CA LEU A 76 -12.05 -0.20 11.23
C LEU A 76 -13.43 -0.40 10.62
N GLU A 77 -14.11 0.73 10.40
CA GLU A 77 -15.41 0.76 9.76
C GLU A 77 -15.36 1.58 8.48
N TYR A 78 -16.24 1.22 7.56
CA TYR A 78 -16.52 1.96 6.35
C TYR A 78 -18.02 2.09 6.17
N ARG A 79 -18.41 2.97 5.27
CA ARG A 79 -19.79 3.11 4.82
C ARG A 79 -19.82 3.19 3.32
N GLU A 80 -20.84 2.58 2.72
CA GLU A 80 -21.13 2.74 1.30
C GLU A 80 -21.94 4.03 1.07
N SER A 81 -21.57 4.77 0.04
CA SER A 81 -22.30 5.93 -0.47
C SER A 81 -23.63 5.44 -1.04
N SER A 82 -24.73 6.05 -0.61
CA SER A 82 -26.04 5.75 -1.17
C SER A 82 -26.28 6.54 -2.46
N LEU A 83 -27.10 5.98 -3.34
CA LEU A 83 -27.61 6.69 -4.52
C LEU A 83 -28.72 7.69 -4.15
N LEU A 84 -29.30 7.58 -2.95
CA LEU A 84 -30.34 8.48 -2.48
C LEU A 84 -29.74 9.62 -1.65
N PRO A 85 -30.11 10.89 -1.90
CA PRO A 85 -29.62 12.03 -1.15
C PRO A 85 -30.00 11.93 0.33
N PHE A 86 -29.06 12.30 1.22
CA PHE A 86 -29.21 12.26 2.69
C PHE A 86 -29.39 10.87 3.31
N SER A 87 -29.29 9.81 2.53
CA SER A 87 -29.17 8.46 3.06
C SER A 87 -27.71 8.03 3.06
N TRP A 88 -27.27 7.53 4.20
CA TRP A 88 -25.93 7.01 4.39
C TRP A 88 -26.07 5.52 4.71
N GLY A 89 -25.25 4.67 4.09
CA GLY A 89 -25.23 3.25 4.43
C GLY A 89 -24.96 3.06 5.93
N GLN A 90 -25.46 1.96 6.49
CA GLN A 90 -25.05 1.58 7.85
C GLN A 90 -23.54 1.30 7.85
N PRO A 91 -22.79 1.77 8.87
CA PRO A 91 -21.39 1.43 9.03
C PRO A 91 -21.20 -0.10 9.02
N ARG A 92 -20.14 -0.54 8.35
CA ARG A 92 -19.76 -1.95 8.24
C ARG A 92 -18.29 -2.08 8.57
N ARG A 93 -17.92 -3.21 9.16
CA ARG A 93 -16.50 -3.54 9.40
C ARG A 93 -15.77 -3.76 8.07
N VAL A 94 -14.59 -3.17 7.97
CA VAL A 94 -13.68 -3.37 6.82
C VAL A 94 -13.31 -4.85 6.70
N PHE A 95 -12.95 -5.47 7.83
CA PHE A 95 -12.55 -6.86 7.92
C PHE A 95 -13.55 -7.67 8.75
N THR A 96 -13.78 -8.92 8.36
CA THR A 96 -14.46 -9.90 9.23
C THR A 96 -13.54 -10.22 10.43
N SER A 97 -14.10 -10.80 11.51
CA SER A 97 -13.27 -11.22 12.65
C SER A 97 -12.24 -12.30 12.28
N LYS A 98 -12.51 -13.16 11.29
CA LYS A 98 -11.55 -14.17 10.83
C LYS A 98 -10.45 -13.54 9.98
N GLN A 99 -10.79 -12.64 9.06
CA GLN A 99 -9.81 -11.85 8.31
C GLN A 99 -8.94 -11.02 9.26
N GLY A 100 -9.55 -10.33 10.24
CA GLY A 100 -8.84 -9.52 11.23
C GLY A 100 -7.84 -10.34 12.04
N LYS A 101 -8.21 -11.55 12.49
CA LYS A 101 -7.29 -12.44 13.23
C LYS A 101 -6.09 -12.86 12.38
N MET A 102 -6.33 -13.29 11.14
CA MET A 102 -5.26 -13.68 10.22
C MET A 102 -4.35 -12.50 9.90
N LEU A 103 -4.92 -11.36 9.51
CA LEU A 103 -4.16 -10.14 9.20
C LEU A 103 -3.35 -9.70 10.41
N ALA A 104 -3.93 -9.66 11.61
CA ALA A 104 -3.22 -9.24 12.80
C ALA A 104 -1.99 -10.11 13.11
N GLN A 105 -2.10 -11.43 12.91
CA GLN A 105 -0.99 -12.35 13.11
C GLN A 105 0.12 -12.14 12.07
N GLU A 106 -0.23 -12.05 10.80
CA GLU A 106 0.75 -12.00 9.71
C GLU A 106 1.35 -10.60 9.52
N LEU A 107 0.56 -9.54 9.72
CA LEU A 107 1.07 -8.16 9.72
C LEU A 107 2.01 -7.90 10.91
N SER A 108 1.74 -8.49 12.08
CA SER A 108 2.66 -8.42 13.22
C SER A 108 4.05 -8.97 12.87
N LYS A 109 4.12 -10.10 12.15
CA LYS A 109 5.37 -10.65 11.64
C LYS A 109 6.00 -9.72 10.59
N ALA A 110 5.19 -9.25 9.63
CA ALA A 110 5.65 -8.39 8.55
C ALA A 110 6.30 -7.10 9.10
N PHE A 111 5.69 -6.46 10.10
CA PHE A 111 6.27 -5.27 10.74
C PHE A 111 7.60 -5.55 11.44
N GLY A 112 7.79 -6.74 12.02
CA GLY A 112 9.06 -7.15 12.60
C GLY A 112 10.16 -7.43 11.58
N MET A 113 9.80 -7.60 10.30
CA MET A 113 10.72 -7.88 9.18
C MET A 113 10.97 -6.66 8.30
N ALA A 114 10.06 -5.70 8.29
CA ALA A 114 10.11 -4.52 7.44
C ALA A 114 11.34 -3.65 7.68
N LEU A 115 11.89 -3.11 6.61
CA LEU A 115 12.90 -2.06 6.60
C LEU A 115 12.22 -0.68 6.69
N PRO A 116 12.94 0.37 7.12
CA PRO A 116 12.39 1.73 7.23
C PRO A 116 11.76 2.29 5.94
N GLN A 117 12.20 1.86 4.77
CA GLN A 117 11.65 2.28 3.48
C GLN A 117 10.45 1.43 3.00
N GLU A 118 10.20 0.29 3.64
CA GLU A 118 9.16 -0.64 3.23
C GLU A 118 7.83 -0.32 3.90
N VAL A 119 6.76 -0.66 3.19
CA VAL A 119 5.40 -0.78 3.70
C VAL A 119 4.95 -2.23 3.58
N VAL A 120 3.95 -2.61 4.36
CA VAL A 120 3.31 -3.93 4.25
C VAL A 120 2.09 -3.82 3.35
N ALA A 121 2.16 -4.39 2.16
CA ALA A 121 1.02 -4.54 1.27
C ALA A 121 0.19 -5.76 1.67
N PHE A 122 -1.13 -5.65 1.63
CA PHE A 122 -2.04 -6.76 1.88
C PHE A 122 -3.15 -6.83 0.84
N THR A 123 -3.59 -8.06 0.58
CA THR A 123 -4.79 -8.38 -0.17
C THR A 123 -5.52 -9.49 0.56
N VAL A 124 -6.82 -9.35 0.78
CA VAL A 124 -7.66 -10.37 1.40
C VAL A 124 -8.97 -10.53 0.64
N ALA A 125 -9.35 -11.77 0.34
CA ALA A 125 -10.61 -12.10 -0.31
C ALA A 125 -11.77 -12.06 0.69
N ASP A 126 -12.94 -11.62 0.24
CA ASP A 126 -14.18 -11.66 1.01
C ASP A 126 -14.62 -13.12 1.21
N GLU A 127 -15.07 -13.45 2.42
CA GLU A 127 -15.42 -14.83 2.78
C GLU A 127 -16.68 -15.32 2.08
N GLU A 128 -17.66 -14.44 1.89
CA GLU A 128 -18.93 -14.78 1.24
C GLU A 128 -18.79 -14.73 -0.28
N LYS A 129 -17.88 -13.86 -0.78
CA LYS A 129 -17.66 -13.60 -2.20
C LYS A 129 -16.16 -13.60 -2.51
N PRO A 130 -15.53 -14.78 -2.68
CA PRO A 130 -14.07 -14.88 -2.89
C PRO A 130 -13.54 -14.16 -4.13
N ASP A 131 -14.43 -13.85 -5.08
CA ASP A 131 -14.15 -13.01 -6.24
C ASP A 131 -13.93 -11.54 -5.86
N ARG A 132 -14.35 -11.11 -4.68
CA ARG A 132 -14.15 -9.76 -4.15
C ARG A 132 -12.94 -9.70 -3.24
N ARG A 133 -12.16 -8.62 -3.34
CA ARG A 133 -10.94 -8.43 -2.55
C ARG A 133 -10.88 -7.05 -1.92
N THR A 134 -10.30 -7.00 -0.73
CA THR A 134 -9.87 -5.78 -0.05
C THR A 134 -8.36 -5.70 -0.13
N LYS A 135 -7.84 -4.57 -0.60
CA LYS A 135 -6.40 -4.34 -0.81
C LYS A 135 -5.97 -3.04 -0.18
N GLY A 136 -4.74 -3.01 0.32
CA GLY A 136 -4.19 -1.82 0.90
C GLY A 136 -2.75 -1.96 1.34
N PHE A 137 -2.28 -0.89 1.97
CA PHE A 137 -0.96 -0.81 2.57
C PHE A 137 -1.08 -0.46 4.04
N THR A 138 -0.10 -0.90 4.81
CA THR A 138 0.03 -0.51 6.21
C THR A 138 1.49 -0.39 6.62
N PHE A 139 1.77 0.56 7.49
CA PHE A 139 3.11 0.86 7.99
C PHE A 139 3.01 1.56 9.35
N ILE A 140 4.12 1.59 10.08
CA ILE A 140 4.22 2.29 11.35
C ILE A 140 5.01 3.57 11.15
N ALA A 141 4.48 4.69 11.62
CA ALA A 141 5.22 5.95 11.69
C ALA A 141 5.00 6.59 13.06
N GLY A 142 6.10 6.88 13.77
CA GLY A 142 6.06 7.30 15.16
C GLY A 142 5.38 6.26 16.03
N ASP A 143 4.40 6.71 16.82
CA ASP A 143 3.53 5.87 17.64
C ASP A 143 2.18 5.59 16.96
N GLU A 144 2.13 5.56 15.63
CA GLU A 144 0.88 5.45 14.85
C GLU A 144 0.94 4.33 13.82
N LEU A 145 -0.15 3.58 13.70
CA LEU A 145 -0.42 2.66 12.60
C LEU A 145 -1.11 3.44 11.49
N HIS A 146 -0.50 3.46 10.31
CA HIS A 146 -1.09 4.01 9.11
C HIS A 146 -1.66 2.87 8.27
N LEU A 147 -2.89 3.04 7.82
CA LEU A 147 -3.57 2.08 6.95
C LEU A 147 -4.21 2.83 5.78
N ILE A 148 -3.89 2.39 4.57
CA ILE A 148 -4.40 2.93 3.32
C ILE A 148 -5.18 1.81 2.63
N LEU A 149 -6.46 2.03 2.35
CA LEU A 149 -7.27 1.12 1.54
C LEU A 149 -7.32 1.60 0.09
N GLU A 150 -6.91 0.74 -0.83
CA GLU A 150 -7.02 1.01 -2.27
C GLU A 150 -8.31 0.44 -2.84
N GLU A 151 -8.62 -0.80 -2.47
CA GLU A 151 -9.80 -1.52 -2.91
C GLU A 151 -10.54 -2.06 -1.70
N LEU A 152 -11.86 -1.97 -1.71
CA LEU A 152 -12.72 -2.53 -0.68
C LEU A 152 -13.75 -3.43 -1.34
N ARG A 153 -13.64 -4.75 -1.07
CA ARG A 153 -14.55 -5.78 -1.60
C ARG A 153 -14.81 -5.64 -3.11
N GLN A 154 -13.77 -5.28 -3.87
CA GLN A 154 -13.85 -5.08 -5.32
C GLN A 154 -13.73 -6.43 -6.06
N PRO A 155 -14.55 -6.70 -7.09
CA PRO A 155 -14.41 -7.91 -7.91
C PRO A 155 -13.02 -8.00 -8.56
N SER A 156 -12.47 -9.20 -8.67
CA SER A 156 -11.10 -9.48 -9.11
C SER A 156 -10.98 -10.02 -10.55
N TYR A 157 -12.06 -9.97 -11.35
CA TYR A 157 -12.06 -10.52 -12.70
C TYR A 157 -11.18 -9.71 -13.68
N LEU A 158 -10.22 -10.41 -14.31
CA LEU A 158 -9.24 -9.87 -15.28
C LEU A 158 -9.83 -9.50 -16.66
N GLY A 159 -11.12 -9.74 -16.90
CA GLY A 159 -11.74 -9.67 -18.23
C GLY A 159 -12.56 -8.41 -18.54
N GLU A 160 -12.85 -7.55 -17.55
CA GLU A 160 -13.51 -6.26 -17.84
C GLU A 160 -12.44 -5.22 -18.22
N GLN A 161 -12.49 -4.76 -19.47
CA GLN A 161 -12.03 -3.42 -19.81
C GLN A 161 -12.54 -2.47 -18.71
N LYS A 162 -11.69 -1.54 -18.26
CA LYS A 162 -12.03 -0.48 -17.28
C LYS A 162 -13.10 0.48 -17.82
N THR A 163 -14.28 -0.01 -18.21
CA THR A 163 -15.50 0.77 -18.47
C THR A 163 -16.18 1.17 -17.17
N TYR A 164 -15.81 0.56 -16.04
CA TYR A 164 -15.98 1.20 -14.74
C TYR A 164 -15.07 2.42 -14.70
N GLN A 165 -15.64 3.58 -15.00
CA GLN A 165 -15.10 4.85 -14.55
C GLN A 165 -14.60 4.67 -13.10
N PRO A 166 -13.45 5.25 -12.72
CA PRO A 166 -13.10 5.39 -11.32
C PRO A 166 -14.16 6.32 -10.71
N GLN A 167 -15.30 5.76 -10.33
CA GLN A 167 -16.32 6.45 -9.57
C GLN A 167 -15.67 6.72 -8.23
N ALA A 168 -15.19 7.95 -8.07
CA ALA A 168 -14.76 8.50 -6.82
C ALA A 168 -15.79 8.10 -5.74
N HIS A 169 -15.33 7.25 -4.82
CA HIS A 169 -15.92 6.95 -3.52
C HIS A 169 -17.38 6.51 -3.51
N ARG A 170 -17.63 5.26 -3.93
CA ARG A 170 -18.81 4.49 -3.48
C ARG A 170 -18.73 4.09 -2.00
N TRP A 171 -17.63 4.38 -1.33
CA TRP A 171 -17.46 4.12 0.09
C TRP A 171 -16.42 5.06 0.70
N GLU A 172 -16.51 5.24 2.01
CA GLU A 172 -15.55 6.00 2.81
C GLU A 172 -15.24 5.28 4.13
N LEU A 173 -14.00 5.40 4.61
CA LEU A 173 -13.63 5.01 5.96
C LEU A 173 -14.28 5.95 6.98
N ILE A 174 -14.82 5.36 8.05
CA ILE A 174 -15.37 6.10 9.18
C ILE A 174 -14.36 6.01 10.33
N PRO A 175 -13.75 7.14 10.74
CA PRO A 175 -12.87 7.12 11.89
C PRO A 175 -13.67 6.86 13.17
N GLY A 176 -13.25 5.86 13.95
CA GLY A 176 -13.69 5.67 15.33
C GLY A 176 -13.08 6.71 16.28
N ASN A 177 -13.46 6.64 17.56
CA ASN A 177 -13.12 7.66 18.58
C ASN A 177 -11.62 7.99 18.73
N ASN A 178 -10.75 7.02 18.47
CA ASN A 178 -9.29 7.19 18.57
C ASN A 178 -8.61 7.18 17.20
N GLN A 179 -9.35 7.20 16.10
CA GLN A 179 -8.79 7.15 14.76
C GLN A 179 -8.93 8.53 14.09
N ARG A 180 -8.06 8.82 13.13
CA ARG A 180 -8.17 10.03 12.31
C ARG A 180 -7.95 9.73 10.85
N LEU A 181 -8.68 10.43 9.98
CA LEU A 181 -8.41 10.39 8.55
C LEU A 181 -7.20 11.26 8.25
N TYR A 182 -6.35 10.80 7.33
CA TYR A 182 -5.25 11.62 6.85
C TYR A 182 -5.80 12.76 5.99
N ALA A 183 -5.80 13.96 6.55
CA ALA A 183 -6.22 15.18 5.90
C ALA A 183 -4.98 15.96 5.43
N SER A 184 -4.37 15.57 4.32
CA SER A 184 -3.32 16.40 3.72
C SER A 184 -3.36 16.35 2.19
N ARG A 185 -3.73 17.48 1.61
CA ARG A 185 -3.32 17.94 0.28
C ARG A 185 -3.05 19.44 0.36
N PRO A 186 -1.79 19.88 0.31
CA PRO A 186 -1.46 21.29 0.12
C PRO A 186 -1.92 21.85 -1.24
N GLU A 187 -2.16 21.00 -2.26
CA GLU A 187 -2.37 21.44 -3.66
C GLU A 187 -3.66 20.95 -4.35
N GLY A 188 -4.72 20.63 -3.60
CA GLY A 188 -6.11 20.69 -4.09
C GLY A 188 -6.54 19.88 -5.33
N LYS A 189 -5.72 19.00 -5.94
CA LYS A 189 -6.12 18.20 -7.11
C LYS A 189 -5.88 16.70 -6.95
N GLY A 190 -6.89 16.00 -6.45
CA GLY A 190 -7.05 14.56 -6.59
C GLY A 190 -7.83 13.90 -5.44
N THR A 191 -8.16 12.63 -5.65
CA THR A 191 -8.91 11.74 -4.77
C THR A 191 -8.32 11.70 -3.35
N VAL A 192 -9.13 11.85 -2.30
CA VAL A 192 -8.67 11.69 -0.91
C VAL A 192 -8.32 10.22 -0.72
N PRO A 193 -7.06 9.87 -0.36
CA PRO A 193 -6.72 8.48 -0.11
C PRO A 193 -7.57 7.99 1.08
N GLN A 194 -8.10 6.77 0.99
CA GLN A 194 -8.83 6.12 2.09
C GLN A 194 -7.80 5.68 3.15
N TRP A 195 -7.21 6.69 3.78
CA TRP A 195 -6.08 6.59 4.68
C TRP A 195 -6.53 6.98 6.08
N ILE A 196 -6.49 5.99 6.96
CA ILE A 196 -6.78 6.12 8.38
C ILE A 196 -5.51 5.92 9.20
N ILE A 197 -5.43 6.67 10.28
CA ILE A 197 -4.32 6.67 11.22
C ILE A 197 -4.88 6.26 12.58
N CYS A 198 -4.26 5.25 13.16
CA CYS A 198 -4.63 4.66 14.44
C CYS A 198 -3.46 4.81 15.41
N PRO A 199 -3.57 5.63 16.47
CA PRO A 199 -2.59 5.71 17.54
C PRO A 199 -2.36 4.34 18.18
N LEU A 200 -1.09 3.99 18.40
CA LEU A 200 -0.69 2.79 19.11
C LEU A 200 -0.74 2.98 20.62
N LYS A 201 -0.74 4.21 21.11
CA LYS A 201 -0.89 4.57 22.52
C LYS A 201 -2.26 5.24 22.70
N PRO A 202 -3.02 4.88 23.76
CA PRO A 202 -4.28 5.54 24.07
C PRO A 202 -4.10 7.00 24.49
#